data_AF-A0A5J5AHT8-F1
#
_entry.id   AF-A0A5J5AHT8-F1
#
_cell.length_a   1.000
_cell.length_b   1.000
_cell.length_c   1.000
_cell.angle_alpha   90.00
_cell.angle_beta   90.00
_cell.angle_gamma   90.00
#
_symmetry.space_group_name_H-M   'P 1'
#
loop_
_entity.id
_entity.type
_entity.pdbx_description
1 polymer ?
#
loop_
_entity_poly.entity_id
_entity_poly.type
_entity_poly.pdbx_seq_one_letter_code
_entity_poly.pdbx_strand_id
1 'polypeptide(L)'
;MAQNRRSESEKSLLNQHTEKHFTAGDIVRDIIICVSDGLTIPFALAAGLSVANASSSIIITAGIAEVVAGAISMGLGGYLVAKSEADHCMKELKREEEEIISTKPGNKRSAT
;
A
#
# COMPACT_ATOMS: atom_id res chain seq x y z
N MET A 1 -18.81 45.42 -21.57
CA MET A 1 -19.56 44.38 -20.84
C MET A 1 -19.06 42.96 -21.20
N ALA A 2 -17.75 42.72 -21.16
CA ALA A 2 -17.13 41.51 -21.76
C ALA A 2 -16.01 40.86 -20.91
N GLN A 3 -15.95 41.14 -19.60
CA GLN A 3 -14.91 40.59 -18.72
C GLN A 3 -15.43 39.56 -17.69
N ASN A 4 -16.74 39.28 -17.63
CA ASN A 4 -17.32 38.36 -16.64
C ASN A 4 -17.42 36.88 -17.10
N ARG A 5 -17.14 36.57 -18.38
CA ARG A 5 -17.33 35.20 -18.93
C ARG A 5 -16.08 34.33 -18.89
N ARG A 6 -14.90 34.91 -18.64
CA ARG A 6 -13.62 34.16 -18.62
C ARG A 6 -13.33 33.54 -17.25
N SER A 7 -13.86 34.11 -16.16
CA SER A 7 -13.68 33.57 -14.80
C SER A 7 -14.58 32.37 -14.47
N GLU A 8 -15.70 32.18 -15.16
CA GLU A 8 -16.55 30.99 -15.00
C GLU A 8 -15.97 29.76 -15.70
N SER A 9 -15.32 29.94 -16.86
CA SER A 9 -14.73 28.84 -17.63
C SER A 9 -13.52 28.21 -16.95
N GLU A 10 -12.70 28.99 -16.23
CA GLU A 10 -11.56 28.45 -15.46
C GLU A 10 -12.00 27.77 -14.17
N LYS A 11 -13.07 28.25 -13.53
CA LYS A 11 -13.65 27.60 -12.35
C LYS A 11 -14.29 26.25 -12.66
N SER A 12 -14.78 26.05 -13.89
CA SER A 12 -15.36 24.78 -14.32
C SER A 12 -14.33 23.68 -14.58
N LEU A 13 -13.10 24.02 -14.98
CA LEU A 13 -12.05 23.02 -15.26
C LEU A 13 -11.35 22.49 -13.99
N LEU A 14 -11.42 23.22 -12.88
CA LEU A 14 -10.85 22.78 -11.60
C LEU A 14 -11.79 21.86 -10.78
N ASN A 15 -13.08 21.77 -11.13
CA ASN A 15 -14.10 21.22 -10.21
C ASN A 15 -14.51 19.77 -10.48
N GLN A 16 -13.83 19.00 -11.33
CA GLN A 16 -14.32 17.67 -11.68
C GLN A 16 -13.26 16.59 -11.96
N HIS A 17 -12.08 16.69 -11.36
CA HIS A 17 -11.22 15.52 -11.24
C HIS A 17 -11.36 14.91 -9.85
N THR A 18 -12.52 14.30 -9.60
CA THR A 18 -12.67 13.36 -8.48
C THR A 18 -11.93 12.09 -8.87
N GLU A 19 -10.63 12.03 -8.58
CA GLU A 19 -9.85 10.78 -8.62
C GLU A 19 -10.59 9.79 -7.72
N LYS A 20 -11.36 8.88 -8.30
CA LYS A 20 -11.86 7.72 -7.55
C LYS A 20 -10.65 6.82 -7.35
N HIS A 21 -9.82 7.12 -6.35
CA HIS A 21 -8.87 6.15 -5.81
C HIS A 21 -9.71 4.97 -5.32
N PHE A 22 -9.85 3.98 -6.19
CA PHE A 22 -10.66 2.80 -5.98
C PHE A 22 -9.90 1.89 -5.02
N THR A 23 -9.96 2.21 -3.73
CA THR A 23 -9.34 1.46 -2.62
C THR A 23 -9.84 0.02 -2.52
N ALA A 24 -10.97 -0.30 -3.16
CA ALA A 24 -11.44 -1.67 -3.32
C ALA A 24 -10.46 -2.54 -4.14
N GLY A 25 -9.65 -1.94 -5.03
CA GLY A 25 -8.62 -2.66 -5.78
C GLY A 25 -7.49 -3.19 -4.89
N ASP A 26 -7.05 -2.39 -3.91
CA ASP A 26 -5.97 -2.77 -2.99
C ASP A 26 -6.42 -3.90 -2.07
N ILE A 27 -7.63 -3.81 -1.50
CA ILE A 27 -8.20 -4.86 -0.65
C ILE A 27 -8.34 -6.18 -1.43
N VAL A 28 -8.86 -6.13 -2.65
CA VAL A 28 -9.02 -7.34 -3.49
C VAL A 28 -7.65 -7.93 -3.84
N ARG A 29 -6.66 -7.09 -4.18
CA ARG A 29 -5.29 -7.54 -4.47
C ARG A 29 -4.69 -8.24 -3.25
N ASP A 30 -4.81 -7.68 -2.07
CA ASP A 30 -4.25 -8.24 -0.84
C ASP A 30 -4.89 -9.59 -0.51
N ILE A 31 -6.20 -9.75 -0.73
CA ILE A 31 -6.91 -11.03 -0.59
C ILE A 31 -6.36 -12.06 -1.58
N ILE A 32 -6.19 -11.69 -2.85
CA ILE A 32 -5.67 -12.60 -3.88
C ILE A 32 -4.26 -13.06 -3.53
N ILE A 33 -3.39 -12.15 -3.06
CA ILE A 33 -2.04 -12.49 -2.60
C ILE A 33 -2.12 -13.49 -1.42
N CYS A 34 -2.93 -13.20 -0.41
CA CYS A 34 -3.10 -14.09 0.75
C CYS A 34 -3.59 -15.49 0.35
N VAL A 35 -4.60 -15.57 -0.52
CA VAL A 35 -5.13 -16.86 -0.98
C VAL A 35 -4.11 -17.61 -1.82
N SER A 36 -3.37 -16.92 -2.69
CA SER A 36 -2.35 -17.53 -3.55
C SER A 36 -1.22 -18.12 -2.71
N ASP A 37 -0.73 -17.39 -1.71
CA ASP A 37 0.33 -17.86 -0.80
C ASP A 37 -0.17 -18.98 0.10
N GLY A 38 -1.38 -18.82 0.67
CA GLY A 38 -2.02 -19.80 1.55
C GLY A 38 -2.36 -21.14 0.87
N LEU A 39 -2.40 -21.19 -0.46
CA LEU A 39 -2.54 -22.43 -1.21
C LEU A 39 -1.19 -22.98 -1.65
N THR A 40 -0.31 -22.11 -2.16
CA THR A 40 0.96 -22.53 -2.79
C THR A 40 1.95 -23.06 -1.75
N ILE A 41 2.12 -22.35 -0.63
CA ILE A 41 3.13 -22.69 0.37
C ILE A 41 2.80 -24.01 1.09
N PRO A 42 1.59 -24.23 1.63
CA PRO A 42 1.25 -25.50 2.25
C PRO A 42 1.25 -26.67 1.26
N PHE A 43 0.90 -26.42 -0.01
CA PHE A 43 0.98 -27.44 -1.06
C PHE A 43 2.43 -27.85 -1.34
N ALA A 44 3.33 -26.87 -1.52
CA ALA A 44 4.75 -27.14 -1.72
C ALA A 44 5.37 -27.86 -0.52
N LEU A 45 5.01 -27.43 0.70
CA LEU A 45 5.45 -28.06 1.95
C LEU A 45 4.97 -29.51 2.04
N ALA A 46 3.69 -29.77 1.76
CA ALA A 46 3.14 -31.12 1.76
C ALA A 46 3.78 -32.02 0.70
N ALA A 47 4.01 -31.49 -0.51
CA ALA A 47 4.71 -32.21 -1.58
C ALA A 47 6.15 -32.57 -1.17
N GLY A 48 6.90 -31.61 -0.61
CA GLY A 48 8.27 -31.83 -0.15
C GLY A 48 8.36 -32.87 0.98
N LEU A 49 7.46 -32.79 1.96
CA LEU A 49 7.39 -33.78 3.05
C LEU A 49 6.95 -35.17 2.55
N SER A 50 6.06 -35.22 1.55
CA SER A 50 5.68 -36.48 0.92
C SER A 50 6.85 -37.15 0.20
N VAL A 51 7.73 -36.38 -0.46
CA VAL A 51 8.97 -36.87 -1.07
C VAL A 51 9.95 -37.38 0.00
N ALA A 52 9.99 -36.75 1.17
CA ALA A 52 10.82 -37.17 2.30
C ALA A 52 10.27 -38.38 3.08
N ASN A 53 9.26 -39.08 2.56
CA ASN A 53 8.58 -40.20 3.22
C ASN A 53 8.06 -39.86 4.64
N ALA A 54 7.68 -38.60 4.90
CA ALA A 54 7.11 -38.21 6.17
C ALA A 54 5.71 -38.83 6.37
N SER A 55 5.36 -39.15 7.62
CA SER A 55 4.02 -39.64 7.97
C SER A 55 2.96 -38.59 7.71
N SER A 56 1.75 -39.00 7.29
CA SER A 56 0.62 -38.12 7.03
C SER A 56 0.27 -37.21 8.20
N SER A 57 0.41 -37.70 9.45
CA SER A 57 0.18 -36.88 10.65
C SER A 57 1.15 -35.71 10.75
N ILE A 58 2.41 -35.91 10.34
CA ILE A 58 3.43 -34.85 10.32
C ILE A 58 3.08 -33.82 9.25
N ILE A 59 2.70 -34.28 8.05
CA ILE A 59 2.34 -33.40 6.93
C ILE A 59 1.17 -32.49 7.29
N ILE A 60 0.11 -33.04 7.87
CA ILE A 60 -1.09 -32.27 8.26
C ILE A 60 -0.75 -31.27 9.38
N THR A 61 -0.04 -31.71 10.41
CA THR A 61 0.28 -30.84 11.55
C THR A 61 1.23 -29.70 11.13
N ALA A 62 2.22 -30.01 10.29
CA ALA A 62 3.12 -29.01 9.72
C ALA A 62 2.38 -28.03 8.80
N GLY A 63 1.47 -28.50 7.94
CA GLY A 63 0.67 -27.64 7.08
C GLY A 63 -0.24 -26.68 7.86
N ILE A 64 -0.91 -27.16 8.91
CA ILE A 64 -1.73 -26.28 9.77
C ILE A 64 -0.87 -25.26 10.50
N ALA A 65 0.28 -25.68 11.04
CA ALA A 65 1.22 -24.79 11.71
C ALA A 65 1.72 -23.69 10.76
N GLU A 66 2.07 -24.05 9.52
CA GLU A 66 2.51 -23.13 8.48
C GLU A 66 1.42 -22.11 8.12
N VAL A 67 0.18 -22.55 7.93
CA VAL A 67 -0.94 -21.63 7.63
C VAL A 67 -1.15 -20.63 8.75
N VAL A 68 -1.13 -21.08 10.02
CA VAL A 68 -1.30 -20.19 11.18
C VAL A 68 -0.13 -19.21 11.30
N ALA A 69 1.10 -19.69 11.15
CA ALA A 69 2.30 -18.87 11.20
C ALA A 69 2.31 -17.83 10.07
N GLY A 70 1.99 -18.25 8.84
CA GLY A 70 1.88 -17.40 7.67
C GLY A 70 0.81 -16.32 7.84
N ALA A 71 -0.38 -16.67 8.33
CA ALA A 71 -1.45 -15.71 8.57
C ALA A 71 -1.06 -14.63 9.59
N ILE A 72 -0.40 -15.02 10.69
CA ILE A 72 0.09 -14.07 11.70
C ILE A 72 1.17 -13.16 11.11
N SER A 73 2.13 -13.74 10.37
CA SER A 73 3.21 -13.00 9.73
C SER A 73 2.70 -11.97 8.73
N MET A 74 1.79 -12.37 7.83
CA MET A 74 1.22 -11.47 6.82
C MET A 74 0.31 -10.41 7.45
N GLY A 75 -0.48 -10.77 8.47
CA GLY A 75 -1.31 -9.81 9.21
C GLY A 75 -0.49 -8.74 9.92
N LEU A 76 0.57 -9.15 10.64
CA LEU A 76 1.49 -8.21 11.28
C LEU A 76 2.30 -7.42 10.24
N GLY A 77 2.72 -8.06 9.15
CA GLY A 77 3.41 -7.43 8.03
C GLY A 77 2.58 -6.29 7.42
N GLY A 78 1.31 -6.56 7.10
CA GLY A 78 0.38 -5.54 6.59
C GLY A 78 0.18 -4.39 7.57
N TYR A 79 0.01 -4.67 8.88
CA TYR A 79 -0.10 -3.63 9.89
C TYR A 79 1.16 -2.76 10.00
N LEU A 80 2.34 -3.37 10.00
CA LEU A 80 3.61 -2.64 10.09
C LEU A 80 3.85 -1.77 8.85
N VAL A 81 3.49 -2.27 7.66
CA VAL A 81 3.55 -1.48 6.42
C VAL A 81 2.62 -0.27 6.52
N ALA A 82 1.34 -0.47 6.86
CA ALA A 82 0.39 0.62 7.00
C ALA A 82 0.83 1.66 8.05
N LYS A 83 1.36 1.21 9.18
CA LYS A 83 1.94 2.10 10.20
C LYS A 83 3.14 2.88 9.67
N SER A 84 4.06 2.20 8.97
CA SER A 84 5.25 2.84 8.42
C SER A 84 4.90 3.89 7.37
N GLU A 85 3.90 3.63 6.52
CA GLU A 85 3.41 4.59 5.54
C GLU A 85 2.80 5.83 6.20
N ALA A 86 2.00 5.63 7.25
CA ALA A 86 1.44 6.74 8.03
C ALA A 86 2.55 7.59 8.67
N ASP A 87 3.51 6.96 9.34
CA ASP A 87 4.65 7.65 9.97
C ASP A 87 5.51 8.37 8.92
N HIS A 88 5.69 7.78 7.74
CA HIS A 88 6.44 8.39 6.64
C HIS A 88 5.73 9.61 6.09
N CYS A 89 4.41 9.51 5.83
CA CYS A 89 3.59 10.61 5.34
C CYS A 89 3.60 11.81 6.32
N MET A 90 3.46 11.56 7.62
CA MET A 90 3.52 12.61 8.63
C MET A 90 4.87 13.32 8.68
N LYS A 91 5.97 12.56 8.53
CA LYS A 91 7.32 13.14 8.48
C LYS A 91 7.51 13.99 7.23
N GLU A 92 7.02 13.51 6.09
CA GLU A 92 7.12 14.22 4.82
C GLU A 92 6.33 15.53 4.84
N LEU A 93 5.11 15.51 5.38
CA LEU A 93 4.29 16.71 5.59
C LEU A 93 5.01 17.76 6.43
N LYS A 94 5.60 17.36 7.56
CA LYS A 94 6.36 18.29 8.41
C LYS A 94 7.58 18.87 7.69
N ARG A 95 8.27 18.05 6.89
CA ARG A 95 9.42 18.46 6.08
C ARG A 95 9.02 19.51 5.04
N GLU A 96 7.89 19.29 4.34
CA GLU A 96 7.36 20.23 3.36
C GLU A 96 6.89 21.54 4.02
N GLU A 97 6.24 21.48 5.19
CA GLU A 97 5.86 22.68 5.96
C GLU A 97 7.08 23.52 6.36
N GLU A 98 8.14 22.88 6.85
CA GLU A 98 9.41 23.54 7.19
C GLU A 98 10.07 24.15 5.95
N GLU A 99 10.06 23.46 4.80
CA GLU A 99 10.55 24.00 3.53
C GLU A 99 9.73 25.23 3.09
N ILE A 100 8.40 25.20 3.14
CA ILE A 100 7.52 26.32 2.76
C ILE A 100 7.74 27.54 3.65
N ILE A 101 7.88 27.34 4.97
CA ILE A 101 8.13 28.44 5.93
C ILE A 101 9.52 29.04 5.70
N SER A 102 10.53 28.19 5.45
CA SER A 102 11.89 28.61 5.10
C SER A 102 11.96 29.35 3.74
N THR A 103 11.01 29.12 2.83
CA THR A 103 11.08 29.61 1.44
C THR A 103 10.08 30.72 1.01
N LYS A 104 9.32 31.38 1.90
CA LYS A 104 8.59 32.63 1.51
C LYS A 104 9.57 33.81 1.25
N PRO A 105 9.27 34.72 0.30
CA PRO A 105 10.12 34.94 -0.88
C PRO A 105 11.18 36.02 -0.68
N GLY A 106 12.43 35.63 -0.89
CA GLY A 106 13.57 36.53 -1.05
C GLY A 106 14.50 35.98 -2.11
N ASN A 107 14.24 36.35 -3.37
CA ASN A 107 15.20 36.31 -4.47
C ASN A 107 15.76 34.93 -4.92
N LYS A 108 15.14 34.34 -5.93
CA LYS A 108 15.84 33.48 -6.92
C LYS A 108 15.65 34.06 -8.33
N ARG A 109 16.17 35.26 -8.57
CA ARG A 109 16.60 35.72 -9.89
C ARG A 109 18.12 35.89 -9.86
N SER A 110 18.84 34.81 -10.12
CA SER A 110 20.19 34.79 -10.70
C SER A 110 20.73 33.37 -10.63
N ALA A 111 20.75 32.69 -11.78
CA ALA A 111 21.87 31.87 -12.26
C ALA A 111 21.38 30.96 -13.40
N THR A 112 21.07 31.55 -14.55
CA THR A 112 21.72 31.31 -15.85
C THR A 112 21.03 32.12 -16.94
#